data_AF-A0A6L5XU36-F1
#
_entry.id   AF-A0A6L5XU36-F1
#
_cell.length_a   1.000
_cell.length_b   1.000
_cell.length_c   1.000
_cell.angle_alpha   90.00
_cell.angle_beta   90.00
_cell.angle_gamma   90.00
#
_symmetry.space_group_name_H-M   'P 1'
#
loop_
_entity.id
_entity.type
_entity.pdbx_description
1 polymer ?
#
loop_
_entity_poly.entity_id
_entity_poly.type
_entity_poly.pdbx_seq_one_letter_code
_entity_poly.pdbx_strand_id
1 'polypeptide(L)'
;MQTRRPEPGDVYRHFKNKLYEIVAIAIHSETEEEMVVYKQQYGEGKIYVRPLIMFLSEVDHEKYPEVSQKYRFEWINEESHSDEKEDKNAFLMRFLDAKDYREKLLVLEEAPEDLDDHMITNMALSVDLVIEDNTIDARLDELIECLKTKARFECLRLR
;
A
#
# COMPACT_ATOMS: atom_id res chain seq x y z
N MET A 1 -12.24 10.34 -17.78
CA MET A 1 -13.21 9.54 -16.99
C MET A 1 -12.66 8.13 -16.96
N GLN A 2 -12.51 7.49 -15.80
CA GLN A 2 -12.36 6.03 -15.78
C GLN A 2 -13.59 5.48 -16.52
N THR A 3 -13.34 4.91 -17.69
CA THR A 3 -14.32 4.69 -18.76
C THR A 3 -15.15 3.44 -18.58
N ARG A 4 -15.05 2.78 -17.42
CA ARG A 4 -15.70 1.51 -17.14
C ARG A 4 -16.85 1.71 -16.15
N ARG A 5 -18.04 1.29 -16.57
CA ARG A 5 -19.20 1.15 -15.69
C ARG A 5 -18.93 0.00 -14.72
N PRO A 6 -19.12 0.17 -13.40
CA PRO A 6 -18.91 -0.90 -12.43
C PRO A 6 -19.87 -2.07 -12.68
N GLU A 7 -19.36 -3.29 -12.59
CA GLU A 7 -20.12 -4.53 -12.78
C GLU A 7 -20.18 -5.34 -11.47
N PRO A 8 -21.25 -6.13 -11.24
CA PRO A 8 -21.32 -7.02 -10.09
C PRO A 8 -20.08 -7.93 -9.98
N GLY A 9 -19.46 -7.98 -8.81
CA GLY A 9 -18.22 -8.72 -8.53
C GLY A 9 -16.95 -7.89 -8.70
N ASP A 10 -17.00 -6.71 -9.35
CA ASP A 10 -15.83 -5.83 -9.40
C ASP A 10 -15.40 -5.38 -8.00
N VAL A 11 -14.10 -5.32 -7.74
CA VAL A 11 -13.53 -4.77 -6.50
C VAL A 11 -12.98 -3.37 -6.77
N TYR A 12 -13.33 -2.43 -5.89
CA TYR A 12 -12.88 -1.04 -5.94
C TYR A 12 -12.19 -0.63 -4.64
N ARG A 13 -11.10 0.13 -4.76
CA ARG A 13 -10.43 0.81 -3.65
C ARG A 13 -10.94 2.23 -3.52
N HIS A 14 -11.51 2.55 -2.36
CA HIS A 14 -11.75 3.93 -1.99
C HIS A 14 -10.43 4.65 -1.68
N PHE A 15 -10.32 5.95 -1.97
CA PHE A 15 -9.12 6.77 -1.72
C PHE A 15 -8.62 6.79 -0.25
N LYS A 16 -9.39 6.21 0.67
CA LYS A 16 -9.03 5.98 2.08
C LYS A 16 -8.49 4.57 2.33
N ASN A 17 -7.97 3.91 1.30
CA ASN A 17 -7.44 2.54 1.34
C ASN A 17 -8.40 1.50 1.92
N LYS A 18 -9.70 1.62 1.59
CA LYS A 18 -10.73 0.64 1.97
C LYS A 18 -11.29 -0.05 0.74
N LEU A 19 -11.44 -1.37 0.82
CA LEU A 19 -11.89 -2.22 -0.28
C LEU A 19 -13.39 -2.45 -0.23
N TYR A 20 -14.00 -2.42 -1.40
CA TYR A 20 -15.42 -2.62 -1.59
C TYR A 20 -15.68 -3.46 -2.84
N GLU A 21 -16.65 -4.36 -2.78
CA GLU A 21 -17.13 -5.15 -3.91
C GLU A 21 -18.45 -4.58 -4.42
N ILE A 22 -18.61 -4.49 -5.72
CA ILE A 22 -19.87 -4.09 -6.35
C ILE A 22 -20.85 -5.26 -6.28
N VAL A 23 -22.01 -5.00 -5.68
CA VAL A 23 -23.10 -5.98 -5.60
C VAL A 23 -24.01 -5.85 -6.82
N ALA A 24 -24.41 -4.62 -7.16
CA ALA A 24 -25.30 -4.35 -8.29
C ALA A 24 -25.30 -2.86 -8.67
N ILE A 25 -25.75 -2.57 -9.89
CA ILE A 25 -26.26 -1.25 -10.27
C ILE A 25 -27.79 -1.27 -10.11
N ALA A 26 -28.32 -0.33 -9.34
CA ALA A 26 -29.74 -0.15 -9.10
C ALA A 26 -30.24 1.16 -9.71
N ILE A 27 -31.54 1.27 -9.94
CA ILE A 27 -32.19 2.52 -10.34
C ILE A 27 -32.97 3.06 -9.15
N HIS A 28 -32.74 4.31 -8.78
CA HIS A 28 -33.50 4.98 -7.74
C HIS A 28 -34.91 5.25 -8.24
N SER A 29 -35.92 4.62 -7.63
CA SER A 29 -37.29 4.61 -8.17
C SER A 29 -37.96 5.98 -8.22
N GLU A 30 -37.53 6.94 -7.40
CA GLU A 30 -38.14 8.27 -7.36
C GLU A 30 -37.47 9.28 -8.29
N THR A 31 -36.17 9.12 -8.55
CA THR A 31 -35.38 10.08 -9.35
C THR A 31 -34.90 9.50 -10.68
N GLU A 32 -35.11 8.20 -10.89
CA GLU A 32 -34.59 7.42 -12.02
C GLU A 32 -33.05 7.43 -12.14
N GLU A 33 -32.36 7.87 -11.10
CA GLU A 33 -30.89 7.95 -11.09
C GLU A 33 -30.25 6.57 -10.90
N GLU A 34 -29.14 6.34 -11.59
CA GLU A 34 -28.34 5.13 -11.40
C GLU A 34 -27.58 5.19 -10.07
N MET A 35 -27.67 4.12 -9.31
CA MET A 35 -27.06 3.95 -8.00
C MET A 35 -26.15 2.72 -8.01
N VAL A 36 -24.99 2.83 -7.39
CA VAL A 36 -24.08 1.71 -7.14
C VAL A 36 -24.39 1.15 -5.76
N VAL A 37 -24.72 -0.15 -5.70
CA VAL A 37 -24.84 -0.93 -4.47
C VAL A 37 -23.54 -1.69 -4.28
N TYR A 38 -22.86 -1.46 -3.17
CA TYR A 38 -21.53 -2.01 -2.92
C TYR A 38 -21.35 -2.43 -1.46
N LYS A 39 -20.53 -3.45 -1.23
CA LYS A 39 -20.32 -4.10 0.07
C LYS A 39 -18.89 -3.90 0.54
N GLN A 40 -18.70 -3.63 1.84
CA GLN A 40 -17.37 -3.63 2.46
C GLN A 40 -16.73 -5.01 2.41
N GLN A 41 -15.46 -5.07 1.99
CA GLN A 41 -14.62 -6.27 2.08
C GLN A 41 -13.85 -6.35 3.41
N TYR A 42 -14.36 -5.69 4.45
CA TYR A 42 -13.75 -5.63 5.77
C TYR A 42 -14.81 -5.48 6.86
N GLY A 43 -14.43 -5.80 8.10
CA GLY A 43 -15.33 -5.72 9.25
C GLY A 43 -16.58 -6.58 9.06
N GLU A 44 -17.75 -6.02 9.41
CA GLU A 44 -19.05 -6.71 9.36
C GLU A 44 -19.66 -6.80 7.94
N GLY A 45 -18.96 -6.31 6.91
CA GLY A 45 -19.43 -6.41 5.53
C GLY A 45 -20.67 -5.57 5.22
N LYS A 46 -20.72 -4.32 5.73
CA LYS A 46 -21.88 -3.42 5.52
C LYS A 46 -22.06 -3.09 4.04
N ILE A 47 -23.32 -2.94 3.65
CA ILE A 47 -23.74 -2.59 2.29
C ILE A 47 -24.13 -1.11 2.24
N TYR A 48 -23.69 -0.43 1.19
CA TYR A 48 -23.94 0.98 0.94
C TYR A 48 -24.55 1.17 -0.45
N VAL A 49 -25.23 2.30 -0.62
CA VAL A 49 -25.76 2.76 -1.89
C VAL A 49 -25.30 4.20 -2.14
N ARG A 50 -24.89 4.51 -3.37
CA ARG A 50 -24.39 5.84 -3.75
C ARG A 50 -24.71 6.14 -5.21
N PRO A 51 -25.02 7.39 -5.59
CA PRO A 51 -25.19 7.75 -7.00
C PRO A 51 -23.97 7.38 -7.84
N LEU A 52 -24.20 6.78 -9.02
CA LEU A 52 -23.14 6.30 -9.92
C LEU A 52 -22.17 7.41 -10.32
N ILE A 53 -22.70 8.59 -10.64
CA ILE A 53 -21.90 9.78 -10.99
C ILE A 53 -20.95 10.17 -9.84
N MET A 54 -21.45 10.11 -8.59
CA MET A 54 -20.64 10.43 -7.41
C MET A 54 -19.67 9.30 -7.02
N PHE A 55 -19.91 8.08 -7.48
CA PHE A 55 -19.02 6.94 -7.29
C PHE A 55 -17.82 7.05 -8.25
N LEU A 56 -18.07 7.39 -9.51
CA LEU A 56 -17.06 7.57 -10.55
C LEU A 56 -16.36 8.94 -10.53
N SER A 57 -16.65 9.79 -9.54
CA SER A 57 -16.08 11.14 -9.48
C SER A 57 -14.60 11.14 -9.06
N GLU A 58 -13.90 12.21 -9.40
CA GLU A 58 -12.52 12.43 -8.96
C GLU A 58 -12.45 12.76 -7.46
N VAL A 59 -11.28 12.53 -6.87
CA VAL A 59 -10.98 13.00 -5.51
C VAL A 59 -10.89 14.52 -5.53
N ASP A 60 -11.46 15.12 -4.50
CA ASP A 60 -11.32 16.55 -4.25
C ASP A 60 -9.93 16.81 -3.65
N HIS A 61 -8.98 17.15 -4.51
CA HIS A 61 -7.58 17.39 -4.12
C HIS A 61 -7.39 18.77 -3.45
N GLU A 62 -8.37 19.68 -3.52
CA GLU A 62 -8.34 20.90 -2.68
C GLU A 62 -8.56 20.53 -1.22
N LYS A 63 -9.44 19.56 -0.98
CA LYS A 63 -9.73 19.04 0.37
C LYS A 63 -8.74 17.97 0.85
N TYR A 64 -8.19 17.16 -0.06
CA TYR A 64 -7.28 16.06 0.23
C TYR A 64 -6.01 16.14 -0.65
N PRO A 65 -5.12 17.11 -0.39
CA PRO A 65 -3.95 17.35 -1.22
C PRO A 65 -2.91 16.22 -1.19
N GLU A 66 -2.87 15.44 -0.11
CA GLU A 66 -1.94 14.32 0.07
C GLU A 66 -2.35 13.03 -0.65
N VAL A 67 -3.56 12.99 -1.21
CA VAL A 67 -4.09 11.79 -1.85
C VAL A 67 -3.57 11.71 -3.29
N SER A 68 -2.76 10.69 -3.59
CA SER A 68 -2.28 10.41 -4.95
C SER A 68 -3.33 9.76 -5.86
N GLN A 69 -4.38 9.18 -5.27
CA GLN A 69 -5.46 8.51 -5.98
C GLN A 69 -6.32 9.50 -6.76
N LYS A 70 -6.48 9.30 -8.08
CA LYS A 70 -7.20 10.26 -8.93
C LYS A 70 -8.71 10.19 -8.75
N TYR A 71 -9.27 8.98 -8.71
CA TYR A 71 -10.71 8.75 -8.57
C TYR A 71 -11.08 8.36 -7.15
N ARG A 72 -12.30 8.72 -6.70
CA ARG A 72 -12.74 8.37 -5.34
C ARG A 72 -12.74 6.87 -5.10
N PHE A 73 -13.09 6.11 -6.14
CA PHE A 73 -13.06 4.67 -6.20
C PHE A 73 -12.28 4.27 -7.45
N GLU A 74 -11.24 3.47 -7.28
CA GLU A 74 -10.46 2.92 -8.40
C GLU A 74 -10.67 1.42 -8.46
N TRP A 75 -10.98 0.91 -9.65
CA TRP A 75 -11.13 -0.52 -9.87
C TRP A 75 -9.80 -1.23 -9.66
N ILE A 76 -9.85 -2.34 -8.92
CA ILE A 76 -8.73 -3.24 -8.69
C ILE A 76 -8.99 -4.45 -9.56
N ASN A 77 -8.16 -4.63 -10.58
CA ASN A 77 -8.07 -5.94 -11.21
C ASN A 77 -7.25 -6.84 -10.27
N GLU A 78 -7.69 -8.06 -10.00
CA GLU A 78 -6.95 -9.03 -9.17
C GLU A 78 -5.52 -9.24 -9.71
N GLU A 79 -5.30 -8.98 -11.01
CA GLU A 79 -4.00 -9.04 -11.69
C GLU A 79 -3.11 -7.79 -11.50
N SER A 80 -3.62 -6.66 -11.02
CA SER A 80 -2.87 -5.38 -11.01
C SER A 80 -2.42 -4.90 -9.64
N HIS A 81 -2.58 -5.72 -8.60
CA HIS A 81 -2.19 -5.38 -7.22
C HIS A 81 -1.45 -6.51 -6.48
N SER A 82 -1.13 -7.62 -7.16
CA SER A 82 -0.31 -8.70 -6.62
C SER A 82 1.18 -8.39 -6.77
N ASP A 83 1.65 -8.09 -7.98
CA ASP A 83 3.08 -8.26 -8.28
C ASP A 83 3.99 -7.28 -7.51
N GLU A 84 3.71 -5.97 -7.53
CA GLU A 84 4.54 -5.00 -6.80
C GLU A 84 4.46 -5.14 -5.27
N LYS A 85 3.29 -5.51 -4.73
CA LYS A 85 3.13 -5.71 -3.28
C LYS A 85 3.73 -7.03 -2.82
N GLU A 86 3.60 -8.07 -3.64
CA GLU A 86 4.19 -9.37 -3.41
C GLU A 86 5.72 -9.28 -3.51
N ASP A 87 6.25 -8.54 -4.48
CA ASP A 87 7.69 -8.28 -4.63
C ASP A 87 8.25 -7.47 -3.46
N LYS A 88 7.55 -6.41 -3.03
CA LYS A 88 7.95 -5.63 -1.83
C LYS A 88 7.87 -6.46 -0.56
N ASN A 89 6.82 -7.27 -0.40
CA ASN A 89 6.71 -8.16 0.74
C ASN A 89 7.79 -9.25 0.70
N ALA A 90 8.07 -9.82 -0.47
CA ALA A 90 9.15 -10.78 -0.67
C ALA A 90 10.52 -10.16 -0.35
N PHE A 91 10.77 -8.94 -0.79
CA PHE A 91 11.96 -8.17 -0.43
C PHE A 91 12.08 -7.98 1.09
N LEU A 92 11.02 -7.49 1.74
CA LEU A 92 11.02 -7.27 3.19
C LEU A 92 11.27 -8.58 3.94
N MET A 93 10.62 -9.68 3.53
CA MET A 93 10.84 -10.99 4.13
C MET A 93 12.28 -11.48 3.92
N ARG A 94 12.85 -11.33 2.71
CA ARG A 94 14.26 -11.64 2.44
C ARG A 94 15.21 -10.88 3.37
N PHE A 95 14.93 -9.60 3.63
CA PHE A 95 15.72 -8.80 4.56
C PHE A 95 15.57 -9.28 6.01
N LEU A 96 14.36 -9.60 6.45
CA LEU A 96 14.09 -10.05 7.82
C LEU A 96 14.68 -11.44 8.10
N ASP A 97 14.64 -12.34 7.11
CA ASP A 97 15.15 -13.72 7.19
C ASP A 97 16.68 -13.81 7.04
N ALA A 98 17.34 -12.74 6.58
CA ALA A 98 18.80 -12.68 6.47
C ALA A 98 19.48 -12.92 7.83
N LYS A 99 20.48 -13.82 7.84
CA LYS A 99 21.05 -14.40 9.06
C LYS A 99 22.04 -13.48 9.75
N ASP A 100 22.71 -12.63 8.99
CA ASP A 100 23.72 -11.70 9.47
C ASP A 100 23.60 -10.33 8.80
N TYR A 101 24.30 -9.33 9.34
CA TYR A 101 24.21 -7.96 8.82
C TYR A 101 24.78 -7.81 7.39
N ARG A 102 25.64 -8.74 6.93
CA ARG A 102 26.18 -8.70 5.55
C ARG A 102 25.15 -9.18 4.55
N GLU A 103 24.42 -10.25 4.86
CA GLU A 103 23.29 -10.72 4.06
C GLU A 103 22.22 -9.62 3.98
N LYS A 104 21.92 -8.93 5.08
CA LYS A 104 21.00 -7.77 5.08
C LYS A 104 21.46 -6.65 4.13
N LEU A 105 22.76 -6.34 4.10
CA LEU A 105 23.33 -5.35 3.17
C LEU A 105 23.20 -5.80 1.70
N LEU A 106 23.45 -7.07 1.39
CA LEU A 106 23.27 -7.62 0.04
C LEU A 106 21.81 -7.53 -0.42
N VAL A 107 20.85 -7.78 0.46
CA VAL A 107 19.44 -7.61 0.13
C VAL A 107 19.14 -6.14 -0.20
N LEU A 108 19.69 -5.18 0.55
CA LEU A 108 19.49 -3.75 0.28
C LEU A 108 20.11 -3.27 -1.04
N GLU A 109 21.13 -3.95 -1.58
CA GLU A 109 21.66 -3.64 -2.93
C GLU A 109 20.63 -3.93 -4.04
N GLU A 110 19.70 -4.86 -3.79
CA GLU A 110 18.57 -5.20 -4.67
C GLU A 110 17.27 -4.48 -4.26
N ALA A 111 17.38 -3.38 -3.50
CA ALA A 111 16.21 -2.64 -3.04
C ALA A 111 15.36 -2.09 -4.21
N PRO A 112 14.02 -2.23 -4.14
CA PRO A 112 13.11 -1.55 -5.06
C PRO A 112 13.33 -0.03 -5.03
N GLU A 113 13.22 0.64 -6.18
CA GLU A 113 13.37 2.11 -6.27
C GLU A 113 12.31 2.86 -5.45
N ASP A 114 11.18 2.22 -5.15
CA ASP A 114 10.01 2.80 -4.49
C ASP A 114 9.74 2.16 -3.12
N LEU A 115 10.79 2.02 -2.31
CA LEU A 115 10.69 1.61 -0.91
C LEU A 115 9.71 2.49 -0.13
N ASP A 116 8.76 1.86 0.56
CA ASP A 116 7.81 2.58 1.40
C ASP A 116 8.37 2.83 2.81
N ASP A 117 7.82 3.87 3.44
CA ASP A 117 8.20 4.32 4.79
C ASP A 117 8.06 3.20 5.84
N HIS A 118 7.04 2.36 5.66
CA HIS A 118 6.72 1.27 6.56
C HIS A 118 7.76 0.14 6.47
N MET A 119 8.26 -0.19 5.27
CA MET A 119 9.30 -1.18 5.03
C MET A 119 10.59 -0.75 5.72
N ILE A 120 11.04 0.50 5.52
CA ILE A 120 12.24 1.03 6.18
C ILE A 120 12.10 0.97 7.70
N THR A 121 10.93 1.35 8.21
CA THR A 121 10.63 1.29 9.65
C THR A 121 10.73 -0.14 10.19
N ASN A 122 10.13 -1.13 9.52
CA ASN A 122 10.21 -2.53 9.95
C ASN A 122 11.64 -3.08 9.89
N MET A 123 12.39 -2.72 8.85
CA MET A 123 13.80 -3.10 8.73
C MET A 123 14.62 -2.51 9.88
N ALA A 124 14.44 -1.22 10.18
CA ALA A 124 15.12 -0.53 11.28
C ALA A 124 14.81 -1.14 12.64
N LEU A 125 13.54 -1.44 12.91
CA LEU A 125 13.11 -2.12 14.13
C LEU A 125 13.78 -3.49 14.28
N SER A 126 13.94 -4.25 13.18
CA SER A 126 14.59 -5.57 13.24
C SER A 126 16.08 -5.52 13.57
N VAL A 127 16.73 -4.35 13.45
CA VAL A 127 18.16 -4.16 13.73
C VAL A 127 18.41 -3.32 14.99
N ASP A 128 17.37 -3.05 15.78
CA ASP A 128 17.38 -2.17 16.95
C ASP A 128 17.88 -0.75 16.63
N LEU A 129 17.47 -0.19 15.49
CA LEU A 129 17.77 1.18 15.09
C LEU A 129 16.52 2.05 15.24
N VAL A 130 16.68 3.18 15.93
CA VAL A 130 15.70 4.25 15.97
C VAL A 130 16.13 5.29 14.95
N ILE A 131 15.34 5.45 13.89
CA ILE A 131 15.57 6.41 12.81
C ILE A 131 14.68 7.62 13.05
N GLU A 132 15.21 8.83 12.87
CA GLU A 132 14.43 10.06 12.97
C GLU A 132 13.47 10.21 11.77
N ASP A 133 12.35 10.93 11.98
CA ASP A 133 11.40 11.23 10.91
C ASP A 133 12.04 12.18 9.89
N ASN A 134 12.58 11.60 8.82
CA ASN A 134 13.30 12.28 7.74
C ASN A 134 12.87 11.73 6.37
N THR A 135 13.47 12.24 5.29
CA THR A 135 13.24 11.73 3.93
C THR A 135 13.60 10.26 3.83
N ILE A 136 12.90 9.52 2.96
CA ILE A 136 13.09 8.07 2.73
C ILE A 136 14.58 7.75 2.47
N ASP A 137 15.24 8.52 1.61
CA ASP A 137 16.66 8.35 1.28
C ASP A 137 17.56 8.51 2.52
N ALA A 138 17.32 9.53 3.34
CA ALA A 138 18.11 9.77 4.54
C ALA A 138 17.94 8.64 5.57
N ARG A 139 16.71 8.12 5.70
CA ARG A 139 16.40 6.97 6.56
C ARG A 139 17.09 5.70 6.05
N LEU A 140 17.12 5.49 4.74
CA LEU A 140 17.80 4.36 4.12
C LEU A 140 19.32 4.44 4.31
N ASP A 141 19.91 5.61 4.12
CA ASP A 141 21.33 5.86 4.38
C ASP A 141 21.70 5.56 5.84
N GLU A 142 20.88 6.01 6.79
CA GLU A 142 21.10 5.74 8.21
C GLU A 142 21.05 4.23 8.53
N LEU A 143 20.07 3.53 7.96
CA LEU A 143 19.95 2.08 8.07
C LEU A 143 21.18 1.36 7.50
N ILE A 144 21.64 1.76 6.32
CA ILE A 144 22.82 1.20 5.65
C ILE A 144 24.07 1.42 6.49
N GLU A 145 24.30 2.63 7.00
CA GLU A 145 25.48 2.93 7.82
C GLU A 145 25.47 2.20 9.16
N CYS A 146 24.29 2.05 9.77
CA CYS A 146 24.10 1.21 10.95
C CYS A 146 24.46 -0.25 10.67
N LEU A 147 23.94 -0.82 9.58
CA LEU A 147 24.22 -2.20 9.16
C LEU A 147 25.69 -2.43 8.85
N LYS A 148 26.35 -1.51 8.12
CA LYS A 148 27.81 -1.57 7.85
C LYS A 148 28.61 -1.58 9.15
N THR A 149 28.23 -0.72 10.10
CA THR A 149 28.85 -0.65 11.41
C THR A 149 28.67 -1.98 12.15
N LYS A 150 27.44 -2.49 12.26
CA LYS A 150 27.16 -3.77 12.94
C LYS A 150 27.85 -4.95 12.27
N ALA A 151 27.84 -5.05 10.93
CA ALA A 151 28.54 -6.08 10.17
C ALA A 151 30.05 -6.09 10.41
N ARG A 152 30.64 -4.92 10.66
CA ARG A 152 32.07 -4.80 11.01
C ARG A 152 32.38 -5.33 12.40
N PHE A 153 31.48 -5.14 13.37
CA PHE A 153 31.71 -5.52 14.77
C PHE A 153 31.12 -6.89 15.17
N GLU A 154 30.22 -7.47 14.38
CA GLU A 154 29.63 -8.78 14.64
C GLU A 154 30.67 -9.91 14.61
N CYS A 155 31.72 -9.79 13.79
CA CYS A 155 32.85 -10.73 13.79
C CYS A 155 33.71 -10.70 15.08
N LEU A 156 33.53 -9.70 15.94
CA LEU A 156 34.26 -9.59 17.21
C LEU A 156 33.47 -10.15 18.40
N ARG A 157 32.24 -10.62 18.18
CA ARG A 157 31.33 -11.10 19.24
C ARG A 157 31.33 -12.62 19.46
N LEU A 158 32.09 -13.39 18.69
CA LEU A 158 32.29 -14.82 18.95
C LEU A 158 33.50 -15.02 19.88
N ARG A 159 33.24 -15.02 21.19
CA ARG A 159 34.01 -15.78 22.18
C ARG A 159 33.06 -16.71 22.91
#